data_AF-A0A432UC42-F1
#
_entry.id   AF-A0A432UC42-F1
#
_cell.length_a   1.000
_cell.length_b   1.000
_cell.length_c   1.000
_cell.angle_alpha   90.00
_cell.angle_beta   90.00
_cell.angle_gamma   90.00
#
_symmetry.space_group_name_H-M   'P 1'
#
loop_
_entity.id
_entity.type
_entity.pdbx_description
1 polymer ?
#
loop_
_entity_poly.entity_id
_entity_poly.type
_entity_poly.pdbx_seq_one_letter_code
_entity_poly.pdbx_strand_id
1 'polypeptide(L)' 'MGAYSLRRRRLRILRSRLVLMGQDRILAQGPPEEVIEPRRVGKVFGMEILVLRNPLSGRPYLIPKV' A
#
# COMPACT_ATOMS: atom_id res chain seq x y z
N MET A 1 21.73 2.46 34.87
CA MET A 1 21.65 1.15 34.19
C MET A 1 20.19 0.69 34.26
N GLY A 2 19.34 1.19 33.36
CA GLY A 2 17.88 1.12 33.47
C GLY A 2 17.28 0.19 32.41
N ALA A 3 16.50 -0.78 32.87
CA ALA A 3 15.82 -1.78 32.07
C ALA A 3 14.87 -1.15 31.05
N TYR A 4 15.18 -1.27 29.75
CA TYR A 4 14.23 -0.99 28.68
C TYR A 4 13.16 -2.08 28.66
N SER A 5 12.09 -1.82 29.41
CA SER A 5 10.81 -2.51 29.37
C SER A 5 10.23 -2.47 27.96
N LEU A 6 10.53 -3.49 27.15
CA LEU A 6 9.85 -3.75 25.88
C LEU A 6 8.45 -4.28 26.20
N ARG A 7 7.54 -3.33 26.49
CA ARG A 7 6.11 -3.58 26.62
C ARG A 7 5.63 -4.38 25.41
N ARG A 8 5.08 -5.56 25.71
CA ARG A 8 4.36 -6.45 24.80
C ARG A 8 3.44 -5.64 23.87
N ARG A 9 3.82 -5.48 22.61
CA ARG A 9 2.87 -5.29 21.52
C ARG A 9 3.06 -6.46 20.56
N ARG A 10 2.35 -7.55 20.89
CA ARG A 10 2.17 -8.69 19.98
C ARG A 10 1.34 -8.14 18.81
N LEU A 11 1.99 -7.60 17.79
CA LEU A 11 1.30 -7.12 16.60
C LEU A 11 0.79 -8.35 15.84
N ARG A 12 -0.54 -8.47 15.72
CA ARG A 12 -1.20 -9.50 14.92
C ARG A 12 -2.22 -8.81 14.01
N ILE A 13 -1.93 -8.75 12.71
CA ILE A 13 -2.85 -8.33 11.62
C ILE A 13 -2.36 -9.08 10.35
N LEU A 14 -2.93 -10.21 9.90
CA LEU A 14 -4.17 -10.49 9.14
C LEU A 14 -4.25 -9.82 7.73
N ARG A 15 -4.09 -10.66 6.68
CA ARG A 15 -4.41 -10.47 5.23
C ARG A 15 -4.10 -9.09 4.61
N SER A 16 -3.07 -9.06 3.75
CA SER A 16 -2.81 -8.08 2.67
C SER A 16 -3.33 -6.66 2.92
N ARG A 17 -2.71 -5.90 3.83
CA ARG A 17 -2.94 -4.44 3.91
C ARG A 17 -1.82 -3.70 3.19
N LEU A 18 -2.18 -2.68 2.42
CA LEU A 18 -1.24 -1.77 1.78
C LEU A 18 -1.27 -0.41 2.47
N VAL A 19 -0.13 0.27 2.40
CA VAL A 19 0.02 1.68 2.77
C VAL A 19 0.63 2.37 1.56
N LEU A 20 -0.04 3.40 1.06
CA LEU A 20 0.50 4.29 0.03
C LEU A 20 1.04 5.54 0.70
N MET A 21 2.32 5.83 0.47
CA MET A 21 3.01 6.99 1.01
C MET A 21 3.52 7.89 -0.12
N GLY A 22 3.60 9.19 0.16
CA GLY A 22 4.24 10.16 -0.72
C GLY A 22 4.42 11.48 0.02
N GLN A 23 5.51 12.20 -0.27
CA GLN A 23 5.82 13.49 0.38
C GLN A 23 5.74 13.41 1.92
N ASP A 24 6.41 12.41 2.51
CA ASP A 24 6.53 12.22 3.97
C ASP A 24 5.21 12.00 4.73
N ARG A 25 4.14 11.63 4.02
CA ARG A 25 2.82 11.33 4.61
C ARG A 25 2.20 10.07 4.04
N ILE A 26 1.28 9.50 4.81
CA ILE A 26 0.39 8.42 4.36
C ILE A 26 -0.74 9.05 3.57
N LEU A 27 -0.91 8.61 2.32
CA LEU A 27 -1.97 9.07 1.41
C LEU A 27 -3.18 8.13 1.42
N ALA A 28 -2.96 6.84 1.67
CA ALA A 28 -4.02 5.85 1.83
C ALA A 28 -3.53 4.62 2.58
N GLN A 29 -4.42 3.93 3.28
CA GLN A 29 -4.17 2.66 3.95
C GLN A 29 -5.42 1.79 3.94
N GLY A 30 -5.28 0.51 3.63
CA GLY A 30 -6.44 -0.38 3.47
C GLY A 30 -6.09 -1.66 2.68
N PRO A 31 -7.10 -2.41 2.22
CA PRO A 31 -6.90 -3.50 1.28
C PRO A 31 -6.40 -2.97 -0.08
N PRO A 32 -5.72 -3.81 -0.89
CA PRO A 32 -5.12 -3.38 -2.16
C PRO A 32 -6.12 -2.73 -3.10
N GLU A 33 -7.36 -3.21 -3.11
CA GLU A 33 -8.45 -2.74 -3.96
C GLU A 33 -8.93 -1.33 -3.59
N GLU A 34 -8.73 -0.89 -2.33
CA GLU A 34 -9.08 0.46 -1.87
C GLU A 34 -7.88 1.43 -1.97
N VAL A 35 -6.66 0.91 -1.87
CA VAL A 35 -5.43 1.72 -1.89
C VAL A 35 -4.95 1.99 -3.32
N ILE A 36 -5.00 0.97 -4.20
CA ILE A 36 -4.50 1.05 -5.58
C ILE A 36 -5.58 1.65 -6.49
N GLU A 37 -5.48 2.96 -6.67
CA GLU A 37 -6.25 3.71 -7.66
C GLU A 37 -5.28 4.41 -8.63
N PRO A 38 -5.49 4.34 -9.96
CA PRO A 38 -4.55 4.86 -10.96
C PRO A 38 -4.09 6.30 -10.73
N ARG A 39 -4.99 7.24 -10.40
CA ARG A 39 -4.63 8.64 -10.20
C ARG A 39 -3.81 8.84 -8.93
N ARG A 40 -4.15 8.15 -7.84
CA ARG A 40 -3.42 8.25 -6.57
C ARG A 40 -2.02 7.67 -6.68
N VAL A 41 -1.89 6.51 -7.33
CA VAL A 41 -0.59 5.88 -7.57
C VAL A 41 0.23 6.71 -8.55
N GLY A 42 -0.35 7.15 -9.66
CA GLY A 42 0.37 7.97 -10.64
C GLY A 42 0.93 9.26 -10.05
N LYS A 43 0.19 9.92 -9.15
CA LYS A 43 0.68 11.10 -8.41
C LYS A 43 1.89 10.81 -7.51
N VAL A 44 1.95 9.62 -6.90
CA VAL A 44 3.08 9.22 -6.04
C VAL A 44 4.31 8.90 -6.86
N PHE A 45 4.14 8.21 -7.98
CA PHE A 45 5.25 7.77 -8.83
C PHE A 45 5.64 8.80 -9.91
N GLY A 46 4.86 9.87 -10.09
CA GLY A 46 5.13 10.91 -11.08
C GLY A 46 4.95 10.43 -12.54
N MET A 47 4.13 9.41 -12.76
CA MET A 47 3.91 8.81 -14.09
C MET A 47 2.47 8.32 -14.27
N GLU A 48 2.07 8.10 -15.52
CA GLU A 48 0.79 7.45 -15.79
C GLU A 48 0.86 5.94 -15.50
N ILE A 49 -0.13 5.43 -14.77
CA ILE A 49 -0.23 4.03 -14.38
C ILE A 49 -1.55 3.45 -14.90
N LEU A 50 -1.49 2.25 -15.45
CA LEU A 50 -2.64 1.39 -15.69
C LEU A 50 -2.81 0.42 -14.53
N VAL A 51 -4.04 0.29 -14.03
CA VAL A 51 -4.40 -0.73 -13.04
C VAL A 51 -5.30 -1.76 -13.70
N LEU A 52 -4.82 -2.99 -13.79
CA LEU A 52 -5.56 -4.13 -14.32
C LEU A 52 -5.92 -5.10 -13.20
N ARG A 53 -6.99 -5.88 -13.38
CA ARG A 53 -7.28 -7.01 -12.48
C ARG A 53 -6.66 -8.27 -13.05
N ASN A 54 -5.95 -9.01 -12.21
CA ASN A 54 -5.49 -10.34 -12.56
C ASN A 54 -6.72 -11.27 -12.74
N PRO A 55 -6.89 -11.93 -13.90
CA PRO A 55 -8.08 -12.72 -14.19
C PRO A 55 -8.22 -13.99 -13.35
N LEU A 56 -7.11 -14.51 -12.80
CA LEU A 56 -7.09 -15.73 -11.98
C LEU A 56 -7.30 -15.46 -10.49
N SER A 57 -6.80 -14.33 -9.98
CA SER A 57 -6.80 -14.02 -8.54
C SER A 57 -7.61 -12.78 -8.15
N GLY A 58 -8.09 -12.00 -9.12
CA GLY A 58 -8.81 -10.74 -8.90
C GLY A 58 -7.97 -9.58 -8.38
N ARG A 59 -6.69 -9.82 -8.03
CA ARG A 59 -5.76 -8.85 -7.44
C ARG A 59 -5.35 -7.77 -8.45
N PRO A 60 -5.10 -6.53 -8.00
CA PRO A 60 -4.66 -5.45 -8.88
C PRO A 60 -3.19 -5.64 -9.34
N TYR A 61 -2.95 -5.39 -10.62
CA TYR A 61 -1.63 -5.26 -11.25
C TYR A 61 -1.42 -3.83 -11.74
N LEU A 62 -0.23 -3.29 -11.51
CA LEU A 62 0.14 -1.94 -11.90
C LEU A 62 1.15 -1.99 -13.03
N ILE A 63 0.85 -1.30 -14.13
CA ILE A 63 1.69 -1.24 -15.32
C ILE A 63 1.96 0.24 -15.63
N PRO A 64 3.22 0.70 -15.60
CA PRO A 64 3.58 2.02 -16.10
C PRO A 64 3.22 2.16 -17.58
N LYS A 65 2.63 3.30 -17.96
CA LYS A 65 2.60 3.67 -19.37
C LYS A 65 3.96 4.29 -19.72
N VAL A 66 4.71 3.61 -20.57
CA VAL A 66 5.98 4.10 -21.15
C VAL A 66 5.72 5.17 -22.20
#